data_AF-A0A7X8MPS1-F1
#
_entry.id   AF-A0A7X8MPS1-F1
#
_cell.length_a   1.000
_cell.length_b   1.000
_cell.length_c   1.000
_cell.angle_alpha   90.00
_cell.angle_beta   90.00
_cell.angle_gamma   90.00
#
_symmetry.space_group_name_H-M   'P 1'
#
loop_
_entity.id
_entity.type
_entity.pdbx_description
1 polymer ?
#
loop_
_entity_poly.entity_id
_entity_poly.type
_entity_poly.pdbx_seq_one_letter_code
_entity_poly.pdbx_strand_id
1 'polypeptide(L)'
;MLLILCMLMSLLVGCDGDQSADDFITNDKITLAADFAPYKVVPVNERPSLPAYEVAADLSNVENSSRFEFNAAAQQRLAENGFVVIPGGAAEYFILYEINRYDNVPNLITTDAMLHNYHLYFQHLLKTVEKNKLIPELKALNAGMMEISLDQYRQVQGSEWENAVLRNLAFFTVGSSLLGANTA
;
A
#
# COMPACT_ATOMS: atom_id res chain seq x y z
N MET A 1 -22.26 45.05 -25.92
CA MET A 1 -22.88 44.25 -26.99
C MET A 1 -21.89 43.38 -27.78
N LEU A 2 -20.68 43.13 -27.26
CA LEU A 2 -19.72 42.15 -27.80
C LEU A 2 -19.51 40.97 -26.82
N LEU A 3 -19.74 41.18 -25.51
CA LEU A 3 -19.65 40.14 -24.49
C LEU A 3 -20.84 39.16 -24.46
N ILE A 4 -22.00 39.56 -24.98
CA ILE A 4 -23.20 38.69 -25.04
C ILE A 4 -23.14 37.74 -26.24
N LEU A 5 -22.35 38.08 -27.27
CA LEU A 5 -22.19 37.25 -28.47
C LEU A 5 -21.25 36.05 -28.22
N CYS A 6 -20.33 36.16 -27.25
CA CYS A 6 -19.39 35.08 -26.92
C CYS A 6 -19.99 33.99 -26.01
N MET A 7 -21.08 34.28 -25.27
CA MET A 7 -21.72 33.31 -24.36
C MET A 7 -22.76 32.39 -25.03
N LEU A 8 -23.13 32.65 -26.29
CA LEU A 8 -24.14 31.87 -27.03
C LEU A 8 -23.55 30.78 -27.94
N MET A 9 -22.21 30.71 -28.08
CA MET A 9 -21.53 29.70 -28.92
C MET A 9 -21.18 28.40 -28.17
N SER A 10 -21.40 28.31 -26.85
CA SER A 10 -21.03 27.13 -26.05
C SER A 10 -22.18 26.13 -25.82
N LEU A 11 -23.28 26.21 -26.59
CA LEU A 11 -24.47 25.35 -26.40
C LEU A 11 -24.74 24.37 -27.55
N LEU A 12 -23.81 24.14 -28.46
CA LEU A 12 -23.99 23.14 -29.53
C LEU A 12 -22.73 22.30 -29.77
N VAL A 13 -22.44 21.38 -28.85
CA VAL A 13 -21.83 20.08 -29.19
C VAL A 13 -22.53 19.03 -28.32
N GLY A 14 -23.53 18.37 -28.91
CA GLY A 14 -23.93 17.05 -28.48
C GLY A 14 -22.97 16.04 -29.11
N CYS A 15 -22.54 15.05 -28.32
CA CYS A 15 -22.05 13.80 -28.84
C CYS A 15 -23.03 12.71 -28.39
N ASP A 16 -23.98 12.43 -29.28
CA ASP A 16 -24.49 11.07 -29.47
C ASP A 16 -23.36 10.30 -30.18
N GLY A 17 -22.95 9.17 -29.61
CA GLY A 17 -21.77 8.46 -30.05
C GLY A 17 -21.34 7.40 -29.05
N ASP A 18 -21.89 6.20 -29.26
CA ASP A 18 -21.46 4.94 -28.69
C ASP A 18 -19.95 4.75 -28.91
N GLN A 19 -19.14 5.11 -27.90
CA GLN A 19 -17.70 4.87 -27.90
C GLN A 19 -17.32 4.07 -26.66
N SER A 20 -16.80 2.89 -26.95
CA SER A 20 -16.30 1.89 -26.03
C SER A 20 -15.20 2.50 -25.15
N ALA A 21 -15.08 2.00 -23.92
CA ALA A 21 -14.17 2.46 -22.87
C ALA A 21 -12.66 2.42 -23.19
N ASP A 22 -12.26 2.22 -24.45
CA ASP A 22 -10.86 2.12 -24.90
C ASP A 22 -10.21 3.49 -25.16
N ASP A 23 -10.96 4.58 -25.38
CA ASP A 23 -10.38 5.87 -25.79
C ASP A 23 -9.98 6.80 -24.63
N PHE A 24 -10.15 6.36 -23.37
CA PHE A 24 -9.62 7.08 -22.20
C PHE A 24 -8.12 6.81 -21.96
N ILE A 25 -7.51 5.89 -22.73
CA ILE A 25 -6.11 5.45 -22.62
C ILE A 25 -5.28 5.92 -23.82
N THR A 26 -5.49 7.11 -24.39
CA THR A 26 -4.66 7.57 -25.53
C THR A 26 -4.13 9.00 -25.40
N ASN A 27 -4.49 9.72 -24.34
CA ASN A 27 -3.96 11.06 -24.08
C ASN A 27 -3.34 11.16 -22.67
N ASP A 28 -2.37 10.28 -22.41
CA ASP A 28 -1.60 10.25 -21.17
C ASP A 28 -0.63 11.44 -21.08
N LYS A 29 -1.18 12.61 -20.74
CA LYS A 29 -0.54 13.54 -19.82
C LYS A 29 -1.04 13.29 -18.39
N ILE A 30 -1.27 12.03 -18.03
CA ILE A 30 -1.10 11.63 -16.64
C ILE A 30 0.38 11.85 -16.38
N THR A 31 0.68 12.80 -15.50
CA THR A 31 2.03 12.97 -14.98
C THR A 31 2.27 11.75 -14.10
N LEU A 32 2.57 10.61 -14.72
CA LEU A 32 3.12 9.43 -14.08
C LEU A 32 4.26 9.95 -13.22
N ALA A 33 4.17 9.67 -11.91
CA ALA A 33 5.21 9.99 -10.96
C ALA A 33 6.56 9.72 -11.63
N ALA A 34 7.43 10.73 -11.70
CA ALA A 34 8.78 10.59 -12.26
C ALA A 34 9.33 9.23 -11.83
N ASP A 35 9.68 8.37 -12.80
CA ASP A 35 10.08 6.97 -12.57
C ASP A 35 10.83 6.87 -11.25
N PHE A 36 10.17 6.31 -10.22
CA PHE A 36 10.77 6.20 -8.90
C PHE A 36 11.93 5.22 -9.02
N ALA A 37 13.14 5.77 -9.15
CA ALA A 37 14.39 5.07 -9.43
C ALA A 37 14.31 4.15 -10.68
N PRO A 38 14.64 4.64 -11.90
CA PRO A 38 14.65 3.79 -13.09
C PRO A 38 15.59 2.61 -12.86
N TYR A 39 15.05 1.39 -12.96
CA TYR A 39 15.84 0.17 -12.86
C TYR A 39 16.85 0.14 -14.00
N LYS A 40 18.14 0.22 -13.65
CA LYS A 40 19.24 0.05 -14.59
C LYS A 40 19.71 -1.38 -14.49
N VAL A 41 19.45 -2.16 -15.54
CA VAL A 41 20.07 -3.49 -15.69
C VAL A 41 21.58 -3.29 -15.66
N VAL A 42 22.24 -3.81 -14.62
CA VAL A 42 23.69 -3.88 -14.58
C VAL A 42 24.09 -5.09 -15.42
N PRO A 43 24.80 -4.93 -16.54
CA PRO A 43 25.22 -6.07 -17.35
C PRO A 43 26.19 -6.93 -16.53
N VAL A 44 25.79 -8.17 -16.28
CA VAL A 44 26.63 -9.17 -15.60
C VAL A 44 27.45 -9.89 -16.67
N ASN A 45 28.70 -9.46 -16.87
CA ASN A 45 29.63 -10.06 -17.83
C ASN A 45 30.43 -11.20 -17.20
N GLU A 46 29.73 -12.20 -16.67
CA GLU A 46 30.36 -13.36 -16.03
C GLU A 46 30.45 -14.53 -17.01
N ARG A 47 31.59 -15.22 -17.02
CA ARG A 47 31.77 -16.47 -17.75
C ARG A 47 31.68 -17.62 -16.74
N PRO A 48 30.57 -18.38 -16.70
CA PRO A 48 30.47 -19.50 -15.78
C PRO A 48 31.61 -20.49 -16.05
N SER A 49 32.42 -20.76 -15.03
CA SER A 49 33.55 -21.69 -15.09
C SER A 49 33.21 -23.09 -14.58
N LEU A 50 31.96 -23.31 -14.18
CA LEU A 50 31.51 -24.56 -13.60
C LEU A 50 31.24 -25.58 -14.72
N PRO A 51 31.82 -26.79 -14.66
CA PRO A 51 31.42 -27.87 -15.54
C PRO A 51 29.92 -28.16 -15.42
N ALA A 52 29.31 -28.60 -16.52
CA ALA A 52 27.93 -29.09 -16.47
C ALA A 52 27.84 -30.27 -15.48
N TYR A 53 26.80 -30.27 -14.65
CA TYR A 53 26.50 -31.34 -13.71
C TYR A 53 25.02 -31.67 -13.78
N GLU A 54 24.67 -32.92 -13.52
CA GLU A 54 23.29 -33.38 -13.44
C GLU A 54 23.01 -33.86 -12.02
N VAL A 55 21.87 -33.48 -11.46
CA VAL A 55 21.44 -33.94 -10.14
C VAL A 55 20.81 -35.32 -10.29
N ALA A 56 21.30 -36.30 -9.54
CA ALA A 56 20.73 -37.65 -9.56
C ALA A 56 19.30 -37.62 -9.00
N ALA A 57 18.40 -38.42 -9.56
CA ALA A 57 16.99 -38.45 -9.14
C ALA A 57 16.78 -38.82 -7.66
N ASP A 58 17.74 -39.55 -7.07
CA ASP A 58 17.80 -39.94 -5.66
C ASP A 58 18.59 -38.97 -4.78
N LEU A 59 19.09 -37.86 -5.35
CA LEU A 59 19.94 -36.87 -4.69
C LEU A 59 21.25 -37.46 -4.09
N SER A 60 21.68 -38.63 -4.57
CA SER A 60 22.89 -39.32 -4.07
C SER A 60 24.18 -38.54 -4.30
N ASN A 61 24.20 -37.67 -5.31
CA ASN A 61 25.30 -36.76 -5.62
C ASN A 61 25.10 -35.33 -5.09
N VAL A 62 24.07 -35.11 -4.27
CA VAL A 62 23.83 -33.83 -3.59
C VAL A 62 24.35 -33.94 -2.17
N GLU A 63 25.28 -33.07 -1.83
CA GLU A 63 25.77 -32.97 -0.45
C GLU A 63 24.62 -32.60 0.48
N ASN A 64 24.61 -33.18 1.68
CA ASN A 64 23.64 -32.89 2.73
C ASN A 64 22.19 -33.33 2.43
N SER A 65 21.95 -34.12 1.37
CA SER A 65 20.61 -34.60 1.01
C SER A 65 19.94 -35.39 2.14
N SER A 66 20.71 -36.16 2.91
CA SER A 66 20.21 -36.94 4.06
C SER A 66 19.75 -36.10 5.26
N ARG A 67 20.00 -34.78 5.28
CA ARG A 67 19.55 -33.89 6.37
C ARG A 67 18.13 -33.36 6.17
N PHE A 68 17.51 -33.60 5.01
CA PHE A 68 16.19 -33.12 4.69
C PHE A 68 15.30 -34.27 4.23
N GLU A 69 14.04 -34.25 4.66
CA GLU A 69 13.04 -35.20 4.20
C GLU A 69 12.14 -34.51 3.16
N PHE A 70 12.07 -35.13 1.98
CA PHE A 70 11.22 -34.65 0.89
C PHE A 70 10.18 -35.71 0.54
N ASN A 71 8.97 -35.27 0.20
CA ASN A 71 8.04 -36.15 -0.49
C ASN A 71 8.52 -36.37 -1.95
N ALA A 72 7.96 -37.38 -2.63
CA ALA A 72 8.38 -37.75 -3.97
C ALA A 72 8.28 -36.59 -4.98
N ALA A 73 7.24 -35.76 -4.88
CA ALA A 73 7.06 -34.62 -5.77
C ALA A 73 8.13 -33.53 -5.54
N ALA A 74 8.46 -33.23 -4.28
CA ALA A 74 9.47 -32.24 -3.95
C ALA A 74 10.88 -32.70 -4.34
N GLN A 75 11.19 -33.97 -4.13
CA GLN A 75 12.47 -34.57 -4.55
C GLN A 75 12.63 -34.51 -6.07
N GLN A 76 11.59 -34.87 -6.83
CA GLN A 76 11.61 -34.78 -8.28
C GLN A 76 11.86 -33.33 -8.74
N ARG A 77 11.13 -32.36 -8.18
CA ARG A 77 11.33 -30.93 -8.52
C ARG A 77 12.72 -30.43 -8.17
N LEU A 78 13.29 -30.90 -7.06
CA LEU A 78 14.65 -30.54 -6.65
C LEU A 78 15.70 -31.11 -7.62
N ALA A 79 15.53 -32.36 -8.06
CA ALA A 79 16.42 -32.97 -9.05
C ALA A 79 16.31 -32.29 -10.44
N GLU A 80 15.10 -31.94 -10.86
CA GLU A 80 14.85 -31.27 -12.15
C GLU A 80 15.35 -29.82 -12.19
N ASN A 81 15.09 -29.05 -11.13
CA ASN A 81 15.27 -27.59 -11.14
C ASN A 81 16.47 -27.10 -10.32
N GLY A 82 17.07 -27.96 -9.49
CA GLY A 82 18.06 -27.56 -8.49
C GLY A 82 17.47 -26.78 -7.30
N PHE A 83 16.15 -26.53 -7.28
CA PHE A 83 15.43 -25.96 -6.15
C PHE A 83 13.99 -26.48 -6.09
N VAL A 84 13.38 -26.40 -4.92
CA VAL A 84 11.97 -26.68 -4.70
C VAL A 84 11.38 -25.68 -3.70
N VAL A 85 10.14 -25.28 -3.92
CA VAL A 85 9.40 -24.43 -2.97
C VAL A 85 8.39 -25.29 -2.24
N ILE A 86 8.46 -25.29 -0.92
CA ILE A 86 7.59 -26.08 -0.03
C ILE A 86 6.90 -25.09 0.92
N PRO A 87 5.58 -25.24 1.18
CA PRO A 87 4.89 -24.41 2.16
C PRO A 87 5.59 -24.44 3.52
N GLY A 88 5.92 -23.26 4.04
CA GLY A 88 6.50 -23.10 5.38
C GLY A 88 5.43 -23.13 6.46
N GLY A 89 5.76 -23.70 7.63
CA GLY A 89 4.88 -23.72 8.81
C GLY A 89 5.15 -22.60 9.82
N ALA A 90 6.15 -21.75 9.57
CA ALA A 90 6.51 -20.66 10.47
C ALA A 90 5.53 -19.48 10.32
N ALA A 91 5.05 -18.97 11.45
CA ALA A 91 4.18 -17.78 11.47
C ALA A 91 4.91 -16.52 11.00
N GLU A 92 6.24 -16.47 11.17
CA GLU A 92 7.08 -15.32 10.90
C GLU A 92 8.46 -15.78 10.39
N TYR A 93 9.10 -14.99 9.52
CA TYR A 93 10.40 -15.33 8.94
C TYR A 93 11.50 -15.56 9.98
N PHE A 94 11.48 -14.82 11.09
CA PHE A 94 12.52 -14.92 12.11
C PHE A 94 12.57 -16.30 12.75
N ILE A 95 11.44 -17.02 12.83
CA ILE A 95 11.37 -18.36 13.40
C ILE A 95 12.19 -19.33 12.54
N LEU A 96 12.03 -19.24 11.21
CA LEU A 96 12.82 -20.05 10.27
C LEU A 96 14.31 -19.75 10.40
N TYR A 97 14.68 -18.47 10.51
CA TYR A 97 16.08 -18.06 10.65
C TYR A 97 16.71 -18.51 11.95
N GLU A 98 15.93 -18.51 13.04
CA GLU A 98 16.35 -19.01 14.33
C GLU A 98 16.59 -20.52 14.32
N ILE A 99 15.66 -21.30 13.78
CA ILE A 99 15.82 -22.76 13.61
C ILE A 99 17.05 -23.06 12.75
N ASN A 100 17.16 -22.40 11.61
CA ASN A 100 18.30 -22.55 10.70
C ASN A 100 19.64 -22.21 11.39
N ARG A 101 19.66 -21.22 12.30
CA ARG A 101 20.86 -20.91 13.10
C ARG A 101 21.24 -22.06 14.04
N TYR A 102 20.28 -22.67 14.74
CA TYR A 102 20.57 -23.81 15.63
C TYR A 102 20.97 -25.05 14.85
N ASP A 103 20.37 -25.27 13.68
CA ASP A 103 20.64 -26.42 12.83
C ASP A 103 21.84 -26.22 11.89
N ASN A 104 22.51 -25.06 11.92
CA ASN A 104 23.60 -24.71 10.99
C ASN A 104 23.17 -24.86 9.51
N VAL A 105 21.94 -24.44 9.20
CA VAL A 105 21.41 -24.32 7.84
C VAL A 105 21.61 -22.88 7.37
N PRO A 106 22.25 -22.64 6.21
CA PRO A 106 22.41 -21.29 5.68
C PRO A 106 21.06 -20.62 5.38
N ASN A 107 20.94 -19.34 5.72
CA ASN A 107 19.78 -18.53 5.37
C ASN A 107 20.07 -17.72 4.09
N LEU A 108 19.17 -17.81 3.11
CA LEU A 108 19.10 -16.85 2.01
C LEU A 108 18.10 -15.76 2.38
N ILE A 109 18.61 -14.58 2.73
CA ILE A 109 17.78 -13.45 3.13
C ILE A 109 17.52 -12.56 1.91
N THR A 110 16.25 -12.43 1.53
CA THR A 110 15.81 -11.49 0.47
C THR A 110 15.39 -10.16 1.08
N THR A 111 15.15 -9.17 0.22
CA THR A 111 14.62 -7.86 0.62
C THR A 111 13.27 -7.96 1.34
N ASP A 112 12.48 -9.01 1.05
CA ASP A 112 11.13 -9.18 1.62
C ASP A 112 11.16 -9.34 3.14
N ALA A 113 12.20 -9.98 3.69
CA ALA A 113 12.36 -10.11 5.14
C ALA A 113 12.58 -8.74 5.81
N MET A 114 13.34 -7.85 5.16
CA MET A 114 13.53 -6.49 5.65
C MET A 114 12.26 -5.64 5.48
N LEU A 115 11.58 -5.78 4.34
CA LEU A 115 10.33 -5.08 4.05
C LEU A 115 9.23 -5.47 5.03
N HIS A 116 9.12 -6.76 5.37
CA HIS A 116 8.15 -7.25 6.35
C HIS A 116 8.34 -6.59 7.72
N ASN A 117 9.56 -6.61 8.25
CA ASN A 117 9.89 -5.95 9.52
C ASN A 117 9.63 -4.44 9.46
N TYR A 118 9.96 -3.81 8.33
CA TYR A 118 9.64 -2.40 8.09
C TYR A 118 8.13 -2.15 8.16
N HIS A 119 7.31 -2.97 7.52
CA HIS A 119 5.85 -2.81 7.52
C HIS A 119 5.26 -2.95 8.93
N LEU A 120 5.72 -3.93 9.72
CA LEU A 120 5.27 -4.10 11.11
C LEU A 120 5.60 -2.86 11.96
N TYR A 121 6.84 -2.37 11.86
CA TYR A 121 7.26 -1.19 12.59
C TYR A 121 6.50 0.07 12.14
N PHE A 122 6.35 0.26 10.83
CA PHE A 122 5.66 1.40 10.26
C PHE A 122 4.18 1.43 10.67
N GLN A 123 3.49 0.30 10.64
CA GLN A 123 2.11 0.19 11.15
C GLN A 123 2.03 0.56 12.63
N HIS A 124 2.97 0.08 13.45
CA HIS A 124 3.02 0.42 14.87
C HIS A 124 3.25 1.92 15.10
N LEU A 125 4.17 2.52 14.34
CA LEU A 125 4.44 3.95 14.35
C LEU A 125 3.18 4.74 14.01
N LEU A 126 2.52 4.43 12.89
CA LEU A 126 1.28 5.11 12.45
C LEU A 126 0.19 5.01 13.52
N LYS A 127 -0.08 3.80 14.03
CA LYS A 127 -1.08 3.58 15.09
C LYS A 127 -0.75 4.38 16.36
N THR A 128 0.53 4.46 16.72
CA THR A 128 0.98 5.18 17.91
C THR A 128 0.85 6.69 17.73
N VAL A 129 1.25 7.22 16.57
CA VAL A 129 1.11 8.63 16.21
C VAL A 129 -0.36 9.02 16.15
N GLU A 130 -1.20 8.20 15.52
CA GLU A 130 -2.64 8.44 15.43
C GLU A 130 -3.28 8.53 16.82
N LYS A 131 -3.04 7.53 17.67
CA LYS A 131 -3.62 7.47 19.02
C LYS A 131 -3.12 8.57 19.94
N ASN A 132 -1.81 8.81 19.94
CA ASN A 132 -1.19 9.65 20.97
C ASN A 132 -1.03 11.10 20.55
N LYS A 133 -1.12 11.41 19.25
CA LYS A 133 -0.93 12.77 18.72
C LYS A 133 -2.14 13.22 17.90
N LEU A 134 -2.53 12.48 16.86
CA LEU A 134 -3.54 12.99 15.92
C LEU A 134 -4.96 13.02 16.51
N ILE A 135 -5.38 11.98 17.23
CA ILE A 135 -6.71 11.93 17.85
C ILE A 135 -6.92 13.06 18.88
N PRO A 136 -6.01 13.32 19.84
CA PRO A 136 -6.14 14.45 20.76
C PRO A 136 -6.26 15.81 20.06
N GLU A 137 -5.38 16.09 19.09
CA GLU A 137 -5.40 17.35 18.34
C GLU A 137 -6.68 17.50 17.51
N LEU A 138 -7.15 16.42 16.88
CA LEU A 138 -8.40 16.42 16.12
C LEU A 138 -9.61 16.67 17.02
N LYS A 139 -9.62 16.12 18.25
CA LYS A 139 -10.67 16.39 19.24
C LYS A 139 -10.66 17.86 19.66
N ALA A 140 -9.49 18.44 19.92
CA ALA A 140 -9.36 19.84 20.28
C ALA A 140 -9.82 20.76 19.13
N LEU A 141 -9.40 20.45 17.90
CA LEU A 141 -9.81 21.17 16.70
C LEU A 141 -11.33 21.15 16.53
N ASN A 142 -11.96 19.97 16.58
CA ASN A 142 -13.41 19.87 16.41
C ASN A 142 -14.19 20.60 17.51
N ALA A 143 -13.74 20.50 18.76
CA ALA A 143 -14.38 21.21 19.88
C ALA A 143 -14.35 22.74 19.67
N GLY A 144 -13.18 23.29 19.33
CA GLY A 144 -13.03 24.72 19.07
C GLY A 144 -13.82 25.19 17.84
N MET A 145 -13.79 24.42 16.75
CA MET A 145 -14.55 24.75 15.54
C MET A 145 -16.07 24.67 15.75
N MET A 146 -16.54 23.76 16.61
CA MET A 146 -17.94 23.67 16.99
C MET A 146 -18.38 24.87 17.83
N GLU A 147 -17.56 25.29 18.80
CA GLU A 147 -17.81 26.48 19.62
C GLU A 147 -17.90 27.75 18.75
N ILE A 148 -16.92 27.96 17.86
CA ILE A 148 -16.91 29.11 16.94
C ILE A 148 -18.12 29.07 16.00
N SER A 149 -18.47 27.91 15.45
CA SER A 149 -19.63 27.78 14.54
C SER A 149 -20.94 28.07 15.27
N LEU A 150 -21.05 27.67 16.55
CA LEU A 150 -22.23 27.96 17.36
C LEU A 150 -22.35 29.47 17.65
N ASP A 151 -21.24 30.14 17.95
CA ASP A 151 -21.22 31.58 18.16
C ASP A 151 -21.53 32.36 16.89
N GLN A 152 -21.00 31.93 15.74
CA GLN A 152 -21.35 32.49 14.45
C GLN A 152 -22.85 32.32 14.16
N TYR A 153 -23.41 31.14 14.45
CA TYR A 153 -24.83 30.88 14.20
C TYR A 153 -25.71 31.86 14.98
N ARG A 154 -25.37 32.13 16.25
CA ARG A 154 -26.07 33.12 17.09
C ARG A 154 -26.04 34.54 16.51
N GLN A 155 -24.99 34.91 15.78
CA GLN A 155 -24.81 36.25 15.21
C GLN A 155 -25.54 36.46 13.87
N VAL A 156 -25.77 35.38 13.11
CA VAL A 156 -26.25 35.47 11.71
C VAL A 156 -27.68 34.94 11.52
N GLN A 157 -28.43 34.72 12.61
CA GLN A 157 -29.80 34.19 12.54
C GLN A 157 -30.71 35.09 11.68
N GLY A 158 -31.46 34.47 10.77
CA GLY A 158 -32.34 35.17 9.83
C GLY A 158 -31.62 35.84 8.66
N SER A 159 -30.30 35.69 8.53
CA SER A 159 -29.53 36.20 7.39
C SER A 159 -29.32 35.14 6.31
N GLU A 160 -28.85 35.57 5.13
CA GLU A 160 -28.47 34.67 4.04
C GLU A 160 -27.33 33.69 4.39
N TRP A 161 -26.56 33.97 5.45
CA TRP A 161 -25.41 33.18 5.89
C TRP A 161 -25.77 32.04 6.86
N GLU A 162 -27.00 32.00 7.37
CA GLU A 162 -27.43 31.06 8.40
C GLU A 162 -27.21 29.59 8.00
N ASN A 163 -27.57 29.22 6.77
CA ASN A 163 -27.41 27.86 6.26
C ASN A 163 -25.93 27.45 6.18
N ALA A 164 -25.04 28.36 5.76
CA ALA A 164 -23.62 28.07 5.67
C ALA A 164 -23.03 27.74 7.05
N VAL A 165 -23.39 28.51 8.07
CA VAL A 165 -22.91 28.27 9.44
C VAL A 165 -23.51 27.00 10.04
N LEU A 166 -24.79 26.70 9.78
CA LEU A 166 -25.41 25.44 10.20
C LEU A 166 -24.70 24.20 9.63
N ARG A 167 -24.24 24.27 8.37
CA ARG A 167 -23.48 23.18 7.75
C ARG A 167 -22.11 22.99 8.41
N ASN A 168 -21.42 24.08 8.74
CA ASN A 168 -20.16 24.01 9.48
C ASN A 168 -20.36 23.36 10.84
N LEU A 169 -21.37 23.82 11.59
CA LEU A 169 -21.72 23.25 12.89
C LEU A 169 -22.01 21.74 12.75
N ALA A 170 -22.86 21.34 11.80
CA ALA A 170 -23.16 19.93 11.54
C ALA A 170 -21.91 19.11 11.21
N PHE A 171 -21.00 19.62 10.38
CA PHE A 171 -19.77 18.94 10.00
C PHE A 171 -18.89 18.62 11.22
N PHE A 172 -18.64 19.60 12.09
CA PHE A 172 -17.81 19.40 13.29
C PHE A 172 -18.52 18.59 14.38
N THR A 173 -19.85 18.70 14.50
CA THR A 173 -20.63 17.90 15.44
C THR A 173 -20.63 16.42 15.05
N VAL A 174 -20.86 16.08 13.77
CA VAL A 174 -20.81 14.70 13.30
C VAL A 174 -19.42 14.11 13.49
N GLY A 175 -18.37 14.85 13.09
CA GLY A 175 -16.99 14.42 13.31
C GLY A 175 -16.66 14.17 14.79
N SER A 176 -17.13 15.03 15.69
CA SER A 176 -16.94 14.86 17.14
C SER A 176 -17.67 13.63 17.69
N SER A 177 -18.89 13.37 17.22
CA SER A 177 -19.69 12.21 17.64
C SER A 177 -19.01 10.90 17.23
N LEU A 178 -18.48 10.82 16.00
CA LEU A 178 -17.77 9.64 15.50
C LEU A 178 -16.46 9.36 16.26
N LEU A 179 -15.80 10.39 16.79
CA LEU A 179 -14.57 10.25 17.59
C LEU A 179 -14.82 9.77 19.04
N GLY A 180 -16.06 9.43 19.37
CA GLY A 180 -16.43 8.96 20.70
C GLY A 180 -16.29 10.04 21.77
N ALA A 181 -16.45 11.32 21.40
CA ALA A 181 -16.74 12.31 22.43
C ALA A 181 -18.09 11.92 23.03
N ASN A 182 -18.16 11.74 24.35
CA ASN A 182 -19.42 11.91 25.07
C ASN A 182 -19.96 13.29 24.67
N THR A 183 -20.81 13.32 23.65
CA THR A 183 -21.72 14.43 23.42
C THR A 183 -22.61 14.44 24.66
N ALA A 184 -22.43 15.49 25.46
CA ALA A 184 -23.10 15.71 26.74
C ALA A 184 -24.60 15.39 26.71
#